data_AF-A0A957GZV3-F1
#
_entry.id   AF-A0A957GZV3-F1
#
_cell.length_a   1.000
_cell.length_b   1.000
_cell.length_c   1.000
_cell.angle_alpha   90.00
_cell.angle_beta   90.00
_cell.angle_gamma   90.00
#
_symmetry.space_group_name_H-M   'P 1'
#
loop_
_entity.id
_entity.type
_entity.pdbx_description
1 polymer ?
#
loop_
_entity_poly.entity_id
_entity_poly.type
_entity_poly.pdbx_seq_one_letter_code
_entity_poly.pdbx_strand_id
1 'polypeptide(L)'
;ETESSAFNVWVRSVDGDGQPDVPVYVYSADDDYVGVEGATDPNGRLQLSLAPGSVKFRADFGEQVYWSELVPVADGEATVVVNDCRDGEFIGEYFANPNLSGTPAFTRCDGNISFDWGRGTPSGNLNNDEFSIRWTGRINFPEAGTYRFSTNTDDGVRLWVDGQQLIDAWGSDGRNSGRIELAAGFHEVVMTYFEDSGDAIAILTWEQTTANCPDGQFLAEYFNNRDLEGEPTVVRCEEEIDYDWDNGSPASGIDKNNFSARWTGRFAFNADSYEFSAHADNGARLYVDGQEIFNGWVTNPNNNNWSGRKTLSEGTHEVRLEYYEAGGDADVRLDWAAVLSSCPTGEFLAEYFDNANMQGDPVFSRCESNISYNWGADSPHSLLDDNRFSVRWSGDFEFSRGWYTFRSATDDGVQVWVDDELVISAWYNQTASVTQQERVRLEAGTHRVVVYYFEWYGLAAAQVNWE
;
A
#
# COMPACT_ATOMS: atom_id res chain seq x y z
N GLU A 1 -4.17 12.60 -62.69
CA GLU A 1 -4.19 11.29 -62.03
C GLU A 1 -2.97 11.24 -61.12
N THR A 2 -3.18 11.20 -59.81
CA THR A 2 -2.09 10.97 -58.85
C THR A 2 -1.80 9.48 -58.89
N GLU A 3 -0.59 9.09 -59.32
CA GLU A 3 -0.19 7.68 -59.38
C GLU A 3 -0.25 7.07 -57.97
N SER A 4 -1.12 6.08 -57.77
CA SER A 4 -1.13 5.24 -56.57
C SER A 4 -0.33 3.97 -56.82
N SER A 5 0.47 3.54 -55.85
CA SER A 5 1.23 2.27 -55.91
C SER A 5 0.55 1.19 -55.08
N ALA A 6 0.70 -0.07 -55.53
CA ALA A 6 0.31 -1.22 -54.74
C ALA A 6 1.21 -1.32 -53.50
N PHE A 7 0.61 -1.58 -52.34
CA PHE A 7 1.31 -1.67 -51.06
C PHE A 7 0.77 -2.85 -50.25
N ASN A 8 1.65 -3.69 -49.71
CA ASN A 8 1.25 -4.83 -48.89
C ASN A 8 1.40 -4.50 -47.40
N VAL A 9 0.32 -4.66 -46.65
CA VAL A 9 0.36 -4.61 -45.18
C VAL A 9 0.25 -6.03 -44.66
N TRP A 10 1.18 -6.42 -43.81
CA TRP A 10 1.17 -7.71 -43.12
C TRP A 10 0.77 -7.49 -41.66
N VAL A 11 -0.23 -8.22 -41.18
CA VAL A 11 -0.50 -8.33 -39.74
C VAL A 11 0.02 -9.68 -39.29
N ARG A 12 0.99 -9.67 -38.37
CA ARG A 12 1.70 -10.85 -37.90
C ARG A 12 1.56 -10.99 -36.39
N SER A 13 1.49 -12.22 -35.89
CA SER A 13 1.66 -12.50 -34.46
C SER A 13 3.07 -12.17 -33.99
N VAL A 14 3.27 -12.24 -32.67
CA VAL A 14 4.60 -12.18 -32.06
C VAL A 14 5.52 -13.28 -32.63
N ASP A 15 4.99 -14.46 -32.97
CA ASP A 15 5.75 -15.55 -33.58
C ASP A 15 5.96 -15.41 -35.12
N GLY A 16 5.37 -14.38 -35.74
CA GLY A 16 5.50 -14.11 -37.19
C GLY A 16 4.45 -14.78 -38.08
N ASP A 17 3.47 -15.47 -37.50
CA ASP A 17 2.36 -16.09 -38.24
C ASP A 17 1.37 -15.03 -38.74
N GLY A 18 0.82 -15.25 -39.93
CA GLY A 18 -0.15 -14.34 -40.53
C GLY A 18 -1.49 -14.36 -39.79
N GLN A 19 -1.98 -13.19 -39.39
CA GLN A 19 -3.25 -13.07 -38.66
C GLN A 19 -4.41 -12.76 -39.63
N PRO A 20 -5.38 -13.67 -39.81
CA PRO A 20 -6.46 -13.52 -40.77
C PRO A 20 -7.56 -12.56 -40.26
N ASP A 21 -8.28 -11.94 -41.21
CA ASP A 21 -9.48 -11.14 -40.95
C ASP A 21 -9.29 -9.96 -39.97
N VAL A 22 -8.06 -9.45 -39.85
CA VAL A 22 -7.74 -8.31 -38.98
C VAL A 22 -8.05 -7.00 -39.70
N PRO A 23 -8.95 -6.14 -39.16
CA PRO A 23 -9.18 -4.81 -39.69
C PRO A 23 -7.93 -3.94 -39.60
N VAL A 24 -7.57 -3.29 -40.71
CA VAL A 24 -6.43 -2.39 -40.81
C VAL A 24 -6.88 -1.05 -41.39
N TYR A 25 -6.41 0.04 -40.78
CA TYR A 25 -6.74 1.41 -41.12
C TYR A 25 -5.46 2.20 -41.42
N VAL A 26 -5.48 3.02 -42.46
CA VAL A 26 -4.32 3.82 -42.89
C VAL A 26 -4.42 5.23 -42.34
N TYR A 27 -3.30 5.72 -41.80
CA TYR A 27 -3.16 7.05 -41.22
C TYR A 27 -1.99 7.80 -41.87
N SER A 28 -2.11 9.13 -41.92
CA SER A 28 -1.04 10.02 -42.38
C SER A 28 0.10 10.08 -41.34
N ALA A 29 1.19 10.76 -41.69
CA ALA A 29 2.26 11.04 -40.74
C ALA A 29 1.80 11.89 -39.53
N ASP A 30 0.73 12.67 -39.70
CA ASP A 30 0.14 13.56 -38.70
C ASP A 30 -1.03 12.89 -37.93
N ASP A 31 -1.16 11.56 -38.02
CA ASP A 31 -2.20 10.75 -37.35
C ASP A 31 -3.64 11.04 -37.79
N ASP A 32 -3.82 11.60 -38.99
CA ASP A 32 -5.13 11.73 -39.63
C ASP A 32 -5.51 10.44 -40.37
N TYR A 33 -6.71 9.92 -40.13
CA TYR A 33 -7.24 8.80 -40.91
C TYR A 33 -7.46 9.23 -42.37
N VAL A 34 -6.83 8.52 -43.31
CA VAL A 34 -6.83 8.92 -44.72
C VAL A 34 -8.00 8.33 -45.53
N GLY A 35 -8.93 7.64 -44.88
CA GLY A 35 -10.10 7.04 -45.53
C GLY A 35 -9.81 5.74 -46.28
N VAL A 36 -8.69 5.08 -45.96
CA VAL A 36 -8.30 3.78 -46.54
C VAL A 36 -8.27 2.73 -45.45
N GLU A 37 -8.95 1.62 -45.67
CA GLU A 37 -9.04 0.50 -44.74
C GLU A 37 -9.26 -0.83 -45.50
N GLY A 38 -9.07 -1.94 -44.79
CA GLY A 38 -9.36 -3.27 -45.29
C GLY A 38 -9.19 -4.32 -44.19
N ALA A 39 -9.30 -5.60 -44.55
CA ALA A 39 -9.02 -6.71 -43.65
C ALA A 39 -7.99 -7.66 -44.27
N THR A 40 -7.16 -8.27 -43.44
CA THR A 40 -6.12 -9.20 -43.91
C THR A 40 -6.70 -10.52 -44.44
N ASP A 41 -6.01 -11.08 -45.44
CA ASP A 41 -6.30 -12.41 -46.01
C ASP A 41 -5.84 -13.55 -45.06
N PRO A 42 -6.10 -14.83 -45.38
CA PRO A 42 -5.71 -15.96 -44.53
C PRO A 42 -4.22 -16.09 -44.21
N ASN A 43 -3.34 -15.37 -44.92
CA ASN A 43 -1.90 -15.33 -44.65
C ASN A 43 -1.50 -14.03 -43.91
N GLY A 44 -2.45 -13.28 -43.38
CA GLY A 44 -2.23 -12.02 -42.70
C GLY A 44 -1.90 -10.86 -43.64
N ARG A 45 -2.20 -10.95 -44.94
CA ARG A 45 -1.84 -9.89 -45.89
C ARG A 45 -3.06 -9.08 -46.32
N LEU A 46 -2.93 -7.76 -46.32
CA LEU A 46 -3.84 -6.82 -46.95
C LEU A 46 -3.10 -6.06 -48.06
N GLN A 47 -3.61 -6.07 -49.29
CA GLN A 47 -3.05 -5.29 -50.38
C GLN A 47 -3.88 -4.02 -50.62
N LEU A 48 -3.23 -2.86 -50.59
CA LEU A 48 -3.83 -1.54 -50.74
C LEU A 48 -3.27 -0.82 -51.97
N SER A 49 -3.95 0.25 -52.40
CA SER A 49 -3.43 1.22 -53.37
C SER A 49 -3.30 2.56 -52.67
N LEU A 50 -2.06 3.05 -52.50
CA LEU A 50 -1.75 4.22 -51.69
C LEU A 50 -1.13 5.33 -52.56
N ALA A 51 -1.45 6.59 -52.24
CA ALA A 51 -0.79 7.74 -52.85
C ALA A 51 0.65 7.87 -52.33
N PRO A 52 1.57 8.51 -53.07
CA PRO A 52 2.96 8.68 -52.64
C PRO A 52 3.04 9.51 -51.36
N GLY A 53 3.93 9.14 -50.45
CA GLY A 53 4.10 9.77 -49.15
C GLY A 53 4.58 8.77 -48.11
N SER A 54 4.35 9.07 -46.83
CA SER A 54 4.58 8.15 -45.72
C SER A 54 3.29 7.99 -44.92
N VAL A 55 3.03 6.78 -44.45
CA VAL A 55 1.79 6.39 -43.76
C VAL A 55 2.08 5.50 -42.56
N LYS A 56 1.14 5.44 -41.62
CA LYS A 56 1.08 4.45 -40.53
C LYS A 56 -0.12 3.54 -40.73
N PHE A 57 -0.04 2.33 -40.19
CA PHE A 57 -1.13 1.36 -40.23
C PHE A 57 -1.55 1.03 -38.81
N ARG A 58 -2.86 1.12 -38.53
CA ARG A 58 -3.47 0.63 -37.29
C ARG A 58 -4.14 -0.71 -37.58
N ALA A 59 -3.78 -1.77 -36.86
CA ALA A 59 -4.51 -3.03 -36.86
C ALA A 59 -5.33 -3.17 -35.58
N ASP A 60 -6.61 -3.51 -35.70
CA ASP A 60 -7.49 -3.73 -34.55
C ASP A 60 -7.57 -5.24 -34.31
N PHE A 61 -6.89 -5.73 -33.27
CA PHE A 61 -6.78 -7.16 -32.98
C PHE A 61 -7.27 -7.45 -31.56
N GLY A 62 -8.33 -8.27 -31.46
CA GLY A 62 -9.06 -8.46 -30.21
C GLY A 62 -9.70 -7.15 -29.74
N GLU A 63 -9.44 -6.75 -28.50
CA GLU A 63 -9.89 -5.47 -27.91
C GLU A 63 -8.81 -4.38 -27.97
N GLN A 64 -7.67 -4.67 -28.59
CA GLN A 64 -6.49 -3.80 -28.62
C GLN A 64 -6.22 -3.27 -30.02
N VAL A 65 -5.47 -2.16 -30.09
CA VAL A 65 -5.01 -1.56 -31.35
C VAL A 65 -3.50 -1.58 -31.42
N TYR A 66 -2.97 -1.92 -32.58
CA TYR A 66 -1.53 -2.06 -32.84
C TYR A 66 -1.14 -1.17 -34.00
N TRP A 67 0.04 -0.56 -33.93
CA TRP A 67 0.50 0.40 -34.91
C TRP A 67 1.79 -0.06 -35.57
N SER A 68 1.92 0.19 -36.87
CA SER A 68 3.22 0.19 -37.53
C SER A 68 3.99 1.46 -37.20
N GLU A 69 5.30 1.42 -37.43
CA GLU A 69 6.10 2.62 -37.63
C GLU A 69 5.60 3.45 -38.83
N LEU A 70 6.11 4.67 -38.97
CA LEU A 70 5.88 5.49 -40.17
C LEU A 70 6.67 4.92 -41.35
N VAL A 71 5.98 4.46 -42.39
CA VAL A 71 6.60 3.79 -43.54
C VAL A 71 6.40 4.60 -44.82
N PRO A 72 7.46 4.89 -45.60
CA PRO A 72 7.34 5.41 -46.96
C PRO A 72 6.54 4.45 -47.86
N VAL A 73 5.54 4.96 -48.57
CA VAL A 73 4.74 4.17 -49.54
C VAL A 73 5.61 3.58 -50.66
N ALA A 74 6.76 4.19 -50.93
CA ALA A 74 7.75 3.68 -51.90
C ALA A 74 8.39 2.35 -51.49
N ASP A 75 8.38 1.99 -50.19
CA ASP A 75 8.96 0.74 -49.69
C ASP A 75 8.09 -0.47 -50.07
N GLY A 76 6.82 -0.24 -50.42
CA GLY A 76 5.91 -1.23 -50.99
C GLY A 76 5.32 -2.23 -49.99
N GLU A 77 5.81 -2.27 -48.75
CA GLU A 77 5.21 -3.06 -47.69
C GLU A 77 5.46 -2.53 -46.28
N ALA A 78 4.59 -2.94 -45.34
CA ALA A 78 4.74 -2.70 -43.91
C ALA A 78 4.24 -3.92 -43.12
N THR A 79 4.72 -4.08 -41.89
CA THR A 79 4.23 -5.09 -40.95
C THR A 79 3.70 -4.44 -39.68
N VAL A 80 2.54 -4.87 -39.21
CA VAL A 80 2.02 -4.60 -37.87
C VAL A 80 2.11 -5.91 -37.08
N VAL A 81 2.85 -5.90 -35.98
CA VAL A 81 2.96 -7.05 -35.08
C VAL A 81 1.89 -6.90 -34.00
N VAL A 82 1.03 -7.90 -33.86
CA VAL A 82 -0.02 -7.96 -32.84
C VAL A 82 0.39 -8.93 -31.74
N ASN A 83 0.06 -8.59 -30.49
CA ASN A 83 0.29 -9.50 -29.37
C ASN A 83 -0.80 -10.57 -29.32
N ASP A 84 -0.42 -11.82 -29.58
CA ASP A 84 -1.26 -13.01 -29.47
C ASP A 84 -0.77 -13.98 -28.39
N CYS A 85 0.25 -13.62 -27.62
CA CYS A 85 0.69 -14.39 -26.46
C CYS A 85 -0.42 -14.42 -25.41
N ARG A 86 -0.58 -15.57 -24.76
CA ARG A 86 -1.62 -15.76 -23.73
C ARG A 86 -1.22 -15.06 -22.44
N ASP A 87 -2.22 -14.67 -21.65
CA ASP A 87 -2.00 -14.32 -20.24
C ASP A 87 -1.23 -15.46 -19.54
N GLY A 88 -0.17 -15.12 -18.82
CA GLY A 88 0.77 -16.07 -18.23
C GLY A 88 1.97 -16.46 -19.10
N GLU A 89 2.00 -16.10 -20.38
CA GLU A 89 3.18 -16.19 -21.25
C GLU A 89 3.96 -14.87 -21.27
N PHE A 90 5.21 -14.93 -21.73
CA PHE A 90 6.09 -13.79 -21.94
C PHE A 90 6.27 -13.53 -23.44
N ILE A 91 6.18 -12.27 -23.84
CA ILE A 91 6.70 -11.82 -25.14
C ILE A 91 8.21 -11.72 -25.00
N GLY A 92 8.95 -12.58 -25.68
CA GLY A 92 10.40 -12.54 -25.77
C GLY A 92 10.86 -11.75 -27.00
N GLU A 93 11.59 -10.66 -26.77
CA GLU A 93 12.28 -9.88 -27.80
C GLU A 93 13.77 -10.22 -27.80
N TYR A 94 14.27 -10.78 -28.90
CA TYR A 94 15.62 -11.33 -28.99
C TYR A 94 16.51 -10.43 -29.85
N PHE A 95 17.62 -9.95 -29.30
CA PHE A 95 18.50 -8.97 -29.93
C PHE A 95 19.87 -9.59 -30.25
N ALA A 96 20.39 -9.34 -31.45
CA ALA A 96 21.72 -9.78 -31.89
C ALA A 96 22.85 -8.86 -31.37
N ASN A 97 22.71 -8.35 -30.15
CA ASN A 97 23.68 -7.54 -29.43
C ASN A 97 23.40 -7.65 -27.92
N PRO A 98 24.38 -7.43 -27.03
CA PRO A 98 24.19 -7.59 -25.58
C PRO A 98 23.49 -6.40 -24.90
N ASN A 99 23.08 -5.37 -25.67
CA ASN A 99 22.65 -4.08 -25.12
C ASN A 99 21.14 -3.79 -25.28
N LEU A 100 20.33 -4.78 -25.68
CA LEU A 100 18.89 -4.61 -25.95
C LEU A 100 18.61 -3.47 -26.93
N SER A 101 19.50 -3.27 -27.90
CA SER A 101 19.49 -2.09 -28.76
C SER A 101 19.00 -2.42 -30.17
N GLY A 102 18.32 -1.44 -30.78
CA GLY A 102 17.78 -1.56 -32.14
C GLY A 102 16.51 -2.42 -32.22
N THR A 103 16.20 -2.89 -33.41
CA THR A 103 15.09 -3.80 -33.66
C THR A 103 15.46 -5.23 -33.23
N PRO A 104 14.59 -5.96 -32.51
CA PRO A 104 14.80 -7.38 -32.23
C PRO A 104 15.04 -8.17 -33.52
N ALA A 105 15.98 -9.12 -33.49
CA ALA A 105 16.22 -10.06 -34.58
C ALA A 105 14.98 -10.94 -34.85
N PHE A 106 14.26 -11.29 -33.78
CA PHE A 106 12.93 -11.88 -33.84
C PHE A 106 12.22 -11.73 -32.49
N THR A 107 10.92 -11.98 -32.49
CA THR A 107 10.09 -12.07 -31.28
C THR A 107 9.43 -13.45 -31.21
N ARG A 108 9.05 -13.91 -30.02
CA ARG A 108 8.19 -15.10 -29.85
C ARG A 108 7.46 -15.10 -28.51
N CYS A 109 6.45 -15.94 -28.37
CA CYS A 109 5.83 -16.23 -27.07
C CYS A 109 6.60 -17.33 -26.33
N ASP A 110 7.06 -17.05 -25.11
CA ASP A 110 7.71 -18.00 -24.21
C ASP A 110 6.81 -18.28 -23.02
N GLY A 111 6.45 -19.54 -22.78
CA GLY A 111 5.60 -19.92 -21.64
C GLY A 111 6.28 -19.63 -20.29
N ASN A 112 7.41 -20.30 -20.04
CA ASN A 112 8.24 -20.06 -18.86
C ASN A 112 9.63 -19.62 -19.32
N ILE A 113 10.27 -18.71 -18.58
CA ILE A 113 11.69 -18.40 -18.75
C ILE A 113 12.49 -19.46 -17.99
N SER A 114 12.82 -20.56 -18.66
CA SER A 114 13.61 -21.66 -18.09
C SER A 114 14.48 -22.27 -19.19
N PHE A 115 15.46 -21.49 -19.63
CA PHE A 115 16.35 -21.83 -20.74
C PHE A 115 17.76 -22.14 -20.27
N ASP A 116 18.33 -23.18 -20.86
CA ASP A 116 19.75 -23.54 -20.78
C ASP A 116 20.18 -23.88 -22.21
N TRP A 117 20.90 -22.97 -22.84
CA TRP A 117 21.39 -23.12 -24.20
C TRP A 117 22.81 -23.70 -24.24
N GLY A 118 23.46 -23.89 -23.09
CA GLY A 118 24.91 -24.12 -23.00
C GLY A 118 25.65 -23.11 -23.88
N ARG A 119 26.60 -23.58 -24.70
CA ARG A 119 27.35 -22.72 -25.65
C ARG A 119 26.62 -22.39 -26.96
N GLY A 120 25.30 -22.56 -26.95
CA GLY A 120 24.42 -22.41 -28.09
C GLY A 120 23.73 -21.05 -28.10
N THR A 121 22.63 -20.99 -28.84
CA THR A 121 21.84 -19.77 -28.98
C THR A 121 20.36 -20.13 -29.08
N PRO A 122 19.43 -19.24 -28.68
CA PRO A 122 17.99 -19.49 -28.77
C PRO A 122 17.48 -19.78 -30.20
N SER A 123 18.20 -19.31 -31.21
CA SER A 123 17.83 -19.43 -32.63
C SER A 123 19.03 -19.18 -33.54
N GLY A 124 19.06 -19.77 -34.74
CA GLY A 124 20.11 -19.54 -35.74
C GLY A 124 20.16 -18.11 -36.31
N ASN A 125 19.23 -17.24 -35.92
CA ASN A 125 19.22 -15.80 -36.26
C ASN A 125 20.08 -14.95 -35.30
N LEU A 126 20.64 -15.56 -34.26
CA LEU A 126 21.49 -14.92 -33.27
C LEU A 126 22.90 -15.51 -33.33
N ASN A 127 23.87 -14.74 -32.84
CA ASN A 127 25.19 -15.26 -32.55
C ASN A 127 25.12 -16.19 -31.32
N ASN A 128 26.14 -17.04 -31.15
CA ASN A 128 26.26 -17.88 -29.96
C ASN A 128 26.59 -17.07 -28.70
N ASP A 129 27.26 -15.93 -28.89
CA ASP A 129 27.72 -15.01 -27.86
C ASP A 129 27.20 -13.60 -28.21
N GLU A 130 27.30 -12.64 -27.29
CA GLU A 130 26.92 -11.22 -27.51
C GLU A 130 25.46 -11.01 -27.96
N PHE A 131 24.50 -11.63 -27.29
CA PHE A 131 23.06 -11.44 -27.54
C PHE A 131 22.31 -11.01 -26.27
N SER A 132 21.09 -10.48 -26.40
CA SER A 132 20.28 -10.10 -25.25
C SER A 132 18.80 -10.38 -25.49
N ILE A 133 18.04 -10.50 -24.41
CA ILE A 133 16.62 -10.82 -24.48
C ILE A 133 15.85 -9.95 -23.48
N ARG A 134 14.69 -9.43 -23.91
CA ARG A 134 13.69 -8.82 -23.02
C ARG A 134 12.44 -9.67 -23.05
N TRP A 135 12.04 -10.17 -21.89
CA TRP A 135 10.75 -10.82 -21.68
C TRP A 135 9.81 -9.89 -20.93
N THR A 136 8.61 -9.70 -21.48
CA THR A 136 7.53 -8.95 -20.85
C THR A 136 6.31 -9.85 -20.76
N GLY A 137 5.82 -10.10 -19.54
CA GLY A 137 4.70 -11.00 -19.29
C GLY A 137 3.65 -10.36 -18.38
N ARG A 138 2.40 -10.75 -18.58
CA ARG A 138 1.27 -10.41 -17.70
C ARG A 138 0.86 -11.66 -16.92
N ILE A 139 1.29 -11.72 -15.66
CA ILE A 139 1.25 -12.95 -14.85
C ILE A 139 0.19 -12.81 -13.76
N ASN A 140 -0.66 -13.82 -13.61
CA ASN A 140 -1.70 -13.85 -12.58
C ASN A 140 -1.16 -14.45 -11.26
N PHE A 141 -1.20 -13.68 -10.19
CA PHE A 141 -0.89 -14.09 -8.83
C PHE A 141 -2.22 -14.31 -8.10
N PRO A 142 -2.64 -15.56 -7.82
CA PRO A 142 -4.00 -15.85 -7.37
C PRO A 142 -4.30 -15.36 -5.95
N GLU A 143 -3.26 -15.16 -5.14
CA GLU A 143 -3.35 -14.75 -3.75
C GLU A 143 -2.52 -13.48 -3.55
N ALA A 144 -3.00 -12.58 -2.70
CA ALA A 144 -2.19 -11.45 -2.25
C ALA A 144 -1.12 -11.96 -1.27
N GLY A 145 0.05 -11.33 -1.28
CA GLY A 145 1.11 -11.61 -0.32
C GLY A 145 2.51 -11.30 -0.86
N THR A 146 3.52 -11.58 -0.04
CA THR A 146 4.92 -11.42 -0.45
C THR A 146 5.36 -12.58 -1.33
N TYR A 147 5.81 -12.26 -2.54
CA TYR A 147 6.43 -13.18 -3.48
C TYR A 147 7.94 -12.93 -3.56
N ARG A 148 8.72 -14.01 -3.58
CA ARG A 148 10.14 -13.98 -3.89
C ARG A 148 10.36 -14.43 -5.32
N PHE A 149 10.91 -13.55 -6.13
CA PHE A 149 11.39 -13.87 -7.47
C PHE A 149 12.86 -14.26 -7.37
N SER A 150 13.25 -15.32 -8.07
CA SER A 150 14.62 -15.83 -8.14
C SER A 150 15.03 -16.03 -9.59
N THR A 151 16.21 -15.53 -9.94
CA THR A 151 16.85 -15.76 -11.23
C THR A 151 18.06 -16.66 -11.07
N ASN A 152 18.36 -17.43 -12.11
CA ASN A 152 19.64 -18.12 -12.28
C ASN A 152 20.07 -17.89 -13.72
N THR A 153 21.04 -16.99 -13.91
CA THR A 153 21.47 -16.56 -15.24
C THR A 153 22.97 -16.68 -15.40
N ASP A 154 23.38 -16.82 -16.65
CA ASP A 154 24.74 -16.72 -17.14
C ASP A 154 24.60 -16.11 -18.54
N ASP A 155 24.93 -14.84 -18.80
CA ASP A 155 25.48 -13.82 -17.90
C ASP A 155 24.40 -13.00 -17.13
N GLY A 156 24.33 -11.68 -17.36
CA GLY A 156 23.68 -10.71 -16.47
C GLY A 156 22.19 -10.54 -16.65
N VAL A 157 21.53 -10.03 -15.60
CA VAL A 157 20.06 -9.98 -15.51
C VAL A 157 19.55 -8.73 -14.79
N ARG A 158 18.37 -8.27 -15.19
CA ARG A 158 17.54 -7.34 -14.40
C ARG A 158 16.09 -7.83 -14.40
N LEU A 159 15.39 -7.56 -13.30
CA LEU A 159 14.00 -7.95 -13.12
C LEU A 159 13.18 -6.79 -12.53
N TRP A 160 12.02 -6.53 -13.12
CA TRP A 160 11.01 -5.61 -12.62
C TRP A 160 9.67 -6.31 -12.48
N VAL A 161 8.92 -5.93 -11.44
CA VAL A 161 7.52 -6.33 -11.27
C VAL A 161 6.71 -5.06 -11.01
N ASP A 162 5.68 -4.81 -11.82
CA ASP A 162 4.90 -3.55 -11.85
C ASP A 162 5.79 -2.28 -11.88
N GLY A 163 6.89 -2.33 -12.63
CA GLY A 163 7.85 -1.25 -12.75
C GLY A 163 8.82 -1.09 -11.56
N GLN A 164 8.65 -1.83 -10.46
CA GLN A 164 9.61 -1.86 -9.35
C GLN A 164 10.79 -2.80 -9.67
N GLN A 165 12.02 -2.26 -9.66
CA GLN A 165 13.22 -3.05 -9.92
C GLN A 165 13.57 -3.93 -8.70
N LEU A 166 13.50 -5.25 -8.87
CA LEU A 166 13.79 -6.24 -7.81
C LEU A 166 15.23 -6.76 -7.87
N ILE A 167 15.78 -6.87 -9.09
CA ILE A 167 17.14 -7.38 -9.33
C ILE A 167 17.83 -6.45 -10.32
N ASP A 168 19.05 -6.00 -9.99
CA ASP A 168 19.95 -5.29 -10.89
C ASP A 168 21.35 -5.93 -10.88
N ALA A 169 21.53 -6.94 -11.73
CA ALA A 169 22.71 -7.78 -11.79
C ALA A 169 23.27 -7.84 -13.23
N TRP A 170 23.34 -6.68 -13.91
CA TRP A 170 23.75 -6.58 -15.33
C TRP A 170 25.26 -6.76 -15.59
N GLY A 171 26.03 -7.26 -14.62
CA GLY A 171 27.47 -7.52 -14.80
C GLY A 171 27.96 -8.64 -13.90
N SER A 172 27.06 -9.53 -13.49
CA SER A 172 27.36 -10.67 -12.62
C SER A 172 26.49 -11.86 -12.99
N ASP A 173 27.08 -13.04 -12.91
CA ASP A 173 26.41 -14.28 -13.23
C ASP A 173 25.90 -14.94 -11.95
N GLY A 174 25.03 -15.94 -12.11
CA GLY A 174 24.55 -16.80 -11.05
C GLY A 174 23.17 -16.43 -10.54
N ARG A 175 22.96 -16.69 -9.24
CA ARG A 175 21.63 -16.63 -8.61
C ARG A 175 21.38 -15.30 -7.93
N ASN A 176 20.27 -14.67 -8.28
CA ASN A 176 19.79 -13.45 -7.65
C ASN A 176 18.35 -13.63 -7.19
N SER A 177 17.91 -12.83 -6.22
CA SER A 177 16.52 -12.80 -5.80
C SER A 177 16.10 -11.43 -5.31
N GLY A 178 14.79 -11.18 -5.37
CA GLY A 178 14.15 -10.02 -4.78
C GLY A 178 12.73 -10.37 -4.35
N ARG A 179 12.21 -9.63 -3.37
CA ARG A 179 10.84 -9.81 -2.87
C ARG A 179 9.99 -8.59 -3.19
N ILE A 180 8.71 -8.84 -3.42
CA ILE A 180 7.70 -7.79 -3.59
C ILE A 180 6.38 -8.26 -2.98
N GLU A 181 5.66 -7.33 -2.39
CA GLU A 181 4.29 -7.55 -1.95
C GLU A 181 3.35 -7.33 -3.13
N LEU A 182 2.54 -8.32 -3.47
CA LEU A 182 1.59 -8.25 -4.58
C LEU A 182 0.17 -8.39 -4.05
N ALA A 183 -0.75 -7.64 -4.66
CA ALA A 183 -2.17 -7.93 -4.54
C ALA A 183 -2.51 -9.23 -5.30
N ALA A 184 -3.71 -9.77 -5.09
CA ALA A 184 -4.20 -10.82 -5.96
C ALA A 184 -4.57 -10.22 -7.32
N GLY A 185 -4.17 -10.87 -8.42
CA GLY A 185 -4.54 -10.49 -9.78
C GLY A 185 -3.37 -10.49 -10.75
N PHE A 186 -3.54 -9.76 -11.85
CA PHE A 186 -2.54 -9.66 -12.91
C PHE A 186 -1.52 -8.57 -12.61
N HIS A 187 -0.25 -8.94 -12.70
CA HIS A 187 0.90 -8.06 -12.52
C HIS A 187 1.82 -8.15 -13.75
N GLU A 188 2.51 -7.06 -14.06
CA GLU A 188 3.51 -7.03 -15.12
C GLU A 188 4.84 -7.56 -14.58
N VAL A 189 5.46 -8.49 -15.30
CA VAL A 189 6.80 -9.01 -14.99
C VAL A 189 7.69 -8.79 -16.19
N VAL A 190 8.76 -8.01 -16.01
CA VAL A 190 9.75 -7.72 -17.04
C VAL A 190 11.11 -8.26 -16.61
N MET A 191 11.67 -9.17 -17.39
CA MET A 191 13.04 -9.66 -17.20
C MET A 191 13.88 -9.31 -18.42
N THR A 192 15.03 -8.68 -18.20
CA THR A 192 16.04 -8.49 -19.25
C THR A 192 17.28 -9.30 -18.93
N TYR A 193 17.90 -9.86 -19.96
CA TYR A 193 19.07 -10.72 -19.88
C TYR A 193 20.05 -10.41 -21.01
N PHE A 194 21.35 -10.62 -20.80
CA PHE A 194 22.32 -10.70 -21.88
C PHE A 194 23.29 -11.86 -21.68
N GLU A 195 23.84 -12.30 -22.81
CA GLU A 195 24.99 -13.19 -22.93
C GLU A 195 26.14 -12.39 -23.56
N ASP A 196 27.29 -12.36 -22.90
CA ASP A 196 28.56 -11.85 -23.41
C ASP A 196 29.35 -12.98 -24.05
N SER A 197 29.61 -14.06 -23.31
CA SER A 197 30.28 -15.25 -23.86
C SER A 197 30.16 -16.48 -22.98
N GLY A 198 30.17 -17.67 -23.59
CA GLY A 198 30.32 -18.92 -22.84
C GLY A 198 29.05 -19.74 -22.78
N ASP A 199 28.55 -20.01 -21.56
CA ASP A 199 27.35 -20.82 -21.35
C ASP A 199 26.16 -19.88 -21.10
N ALA A 200 25.13 -19.96 -21.95
CA ALA A 200 23.97 -19.09 -21.86
C ALA A 200 22.81 -19.75 -21.09
N ILE A 201 22.46 -19.19 -19.93
CA ILE A 201 21.40 -19.69 -19.04
C ILE A 201 20.47 -18.53 -18.66
N ALA A 202 19.15 -18.76 -18.77
CA ALA A 202 18.14 -17.81 -18.31
C ALA A 202 16.97 -18.53 -17.64
N ILE A 203 16.94 -18.50 -16.31
CA ILE A 203 15.87 -19.11 -15.52
C ILE A 203 15.25 -18.04 -14.61
N LEU A 204 13.93 -17.93 -14.63
CA LEU A 204 13.12 -17.16 -13.69
C LEU A 204 12.16 -18.09 -12.96
N THR A 205 12.10 -17.96 -11.64
CA THR A 205 11.14 -18.63 -10.79
C THR A 205 10.58 -17.65 -9.78
N TRP A 206 9.40 -17.93 -9.25
CA TRP A 206 8.86 -17.21 -8.12
C TRP A 206 8.08 -18.14 -7.21
N GLU A 207 8.06 -17.80 -5.94
CA GLU A 207 7.28 -18.50 -4.93
C GLU A 207 6.67 -17.49 -3.98
N GLN A 208 5.47 -17.76 -3.50
CA GLN A 208 4.90 -16.99 -2.41
C GLN A 208 5.68 -17.31 -1.14
N THR A 209 6.41 -16.34 -0.60
CA THR A 209 7.23 -16.51 0.61
C THR A 209 6.53 -16.07 1.88
N THR A 210 5.32 -15.54 1.75
CA THR A 210 4.36 -15.58 2.86
C THR A 210 3.98 -17.04 3.11
N ALA A 211 4.86 -17.75 3.83
CA ALA A 211 4.39 -18.80 4.72
C ALA A 211 3.50 -18.09 5.74
N ASN A 212 2.20 -18.33 5.64
CA ASN A 212 1.19 -17.78 6.53
C ASN A 212 1.49 -18.24 7.95
N CYS A 213 2.21 -17.41 8.72
CA CYS A 213 2.04 -17.47 10.16
C CYS A 213 0.52 -17.38 10.40
N PRO A 214 -0.06 -18.27 11.22
CA PRO A 214 -1.49 -18.26 11.46
C PRO A 214 -1.96 -16.86 11.85
N ASP A 215 -3.19 -16.48 11.45
CA ASP A 215 -3.81 -15.25 11.94
C ASP A 215 -3.67 -15.21 13.48
N GLY A 216 -3.21 -14.08 14.00
CA GLY A 216 -2.79 -13.93 15.40
C GLY A 216 -1.29 -14.10 15.64
N GLN A 217 -0.46 -14.32 14.61
CA GLN A 217 1.00 -14.36 14.71
C GLN A 217 1.66 -13.41 13.70
N PHE A 218 2.87 -12.98 14.04
CA PHE A 218 3.77 -12.23 13.16
C PHE A 218 4.73 -13.17 12.42
N LEU A 219 4.99 -12.88 11.15
CA LEU A 219 6.19 -13.31 10.46
C LEU A 219 7.32 -12.32 10.81
N ALA A 220 8.29 -12.78 11.59
CA ALA A 220 9.49 -12.04 11.96
C ALA A 220 10.61 -12.28 10.95
N GLU A 221 11.13 -11.21 10.36
CA GLU A 221 12.28 -11.18 9.45
C GLU A 221 13.40 -10.35 10.08
N TYR A 222 14.59 -10.92 10.26
CA TYR A 222 15.75 -10.24 10.86
C TYR A 222 16.90 -10.08 9.86
N PHE A 223 17.52 -8.90 9.84
CA PHE A 223 18.51 -8.49 8.84
C PHE A 223 19.82 -8.00 9.51
N ASN A 224 20.98 -8.26 8.90
CA ASN A 224 22.29 -7.75 9.34
C ASN A 224 22.63 -6.38 8.72
N ASN A 225 21.65 -5.48 8.73
CA ASN A 225 21.79 -4.07 8.41
C ASN A 225 20.64 -3.31 9.07
N ARG A 226 20.68 -1.97 9.06
CA ARG A 226 19.67 -1.12 9.71
C ARG A 226 18.51 -0.74 8.79
N ASP A 227 18.58 -1.11 7.53
CA ASP A 227 17.73 -0.54 6.47
C ASP A 227 16.75 -1.58 5.89
N LEU A 228 16.65 -2.76 6.51
CA LEU A 228 15.83 -3.89 6.06
C LEU A 228 16.18 -4.34 4.62
N GLU A 229 17.44 -4.16 4.23
CA GLU A 229 17.92 -4.45 2.88
C GLU A 229 18.34 -5.91 2.70
N GLY A 230 18.12 -6.45 1.50
CA GLY A 230 18.53 -7.81 1.13
C GLY A 230 17.62 -8.91 1.68
N GLU A 231 18.12 -10.14 1.68
CA GLU A 231 17.39 -11.28 2.25
C GLU A 231 17.55 -11.31 3.78
N PRO A 232 16.47 -11.54 4.55
CA PRO A 232 16.58 -11.70 5.99
C PRO A 232 17.42 -12.92 6.34
N THR A 233 18.33 -12.76 7.30
CA THR A 233 19.19 -13.84 7.82
C THR A 233 18.39 -14.87 8.61
N VAL A 234 17.33 -14.42 9.31
CA VAL A 234 16.44 -15.29 10.10
C VAL A 234 14.99 -14.93 9.80
N VAL A 235 14.17 -15.95 9.56
CA VAL A 235 12.72 -15.82 9.35
C VAL A 235 11.99 -16.85 10.20
N ARG A 236 10.98 -16.45 10.98
CA ARG A 236 10.17 -17.35 11.83
C ARG A 236 8.84 -16.71 12.23
N CYS A 237 7.91 -17.52 12.73
CA CYS A 237 6.66 -17.01 13.33
C CYS A 237 6.85 -16.70 14.81
N GLU A 238 6.27 -15.58 15.26
CA GLU A 238 6.29 -15.10 16.64
C GLU A 238 4.89 -14.63 17.04
N GLU A 239 4.47 -14.88 18.29
CA GLU A 239 3.10 -14.58 18.75
C GLU A 239 2.95 -13.11 19.20
N GLU A 240 4.01 -12.55 19.76
CA GLU A 240 4.04 -11.19 20.31
C GLU A 240 5.39 -10.52 20.00
N ILE A 241 5.41 -9.19 20.11
CA ILE A 241 6.64 -8.40 20.05
C ILE A 241 6.82 -7.79 21.43
N ASP A 242 7.52 -8.50 22.31
CA ASP A 242 7.94 -8.03 23.64
C ASP A 242 9.35 -8.58 23.91
N TYR A 243 10.34 -7.84 23.42
CA TYR A 243 11.73 -8.26 23.45
C TYR A 243 12.60 -7.26 24.20
N ASP A 244 13.45 -7.80 25.08
CA ASP A 244 14.58 -7.12 25.69
C ASP A 244 15.79 -8.03 25.49
N TRP A 245 16.63 -7.67 24.52
CA TRP A 245 17.84 -8.41 24.18
C TRP A 245 19.06 -7.89 24.94
N ASP A 246 18.95 -6.81 25.73
CA ASP A 246 20.09 -6.12 26.36
C ASP A 246 21.17 -5.89 25.26
N ASN A 247 22.45 -6.09 25.55
CA ASN A 247 23.56 -6.02 24.59
C ASN A 247 23.67 -7.26 23.66
N GLY A 248 22.54 -7.93 23.39
CA GLY A 248 22.41 -9.21 22.70
C GLY A 248 21.95 -9.08 21.24
N SER A 249 21.39 -10.17 20.71
CA SER A 249 20.76 -10.19 19.38
C SER A 249 19.60 -11.21 19.36
N PRO A 250 18.61 -11.03 18.47
CA PRO A 250 17.38 -11.85 18.45
C PRO A 250 17.57 -13.32 18.08
N ALA A 251 18.69 -13.66 17.46
CA ALA A 251 18.99 -15.00 17.00
C ALA A 251 20.48 -15.19 16.69
N SER A 252 20.95 -16.44 16.70
CA SER A 252 22.26 -16.78 16.16
C SER A 252 22.34 -16.37 14.69
N GLY A 253 23.42 -15.69 14.30
CA GLY A 253 23.63 -15.18 12.95
C GLY A 253 23.17 -13.74 12.75
N ILE A 254 22.47 -13.15 13.72
CA ILE A 254 22.20 -11.72 13.76
C ILE A 254 23.28 -11.01 14.56
N ASP A 255 23.85 -9.96 13.97
CA ASP A 255 24.82 -9.10 14.62
C ASP A 255 24.20 -8.40 15.84
N LYS A 256 25.02 -8.12 16.85
CA LYS A 256 24.54 -7.47 18.09
C LYS A 256 24.11 -6.03 17.90
N ASN A 257 24.74 -5.35 16.94
CA ASN A 257 24.48 -3.96 16.59
C ASN A 257 24.32 -3.87 15.08
N ASN A 258 23.66 -2.84 14.59
CA ASN A 258 23.39 -2.62 13.18
C ASN A 258 22.57 -3.74 12.54
N PHE A 259 21.57 -4.23 13.27
CA PHE A 259 20.58 -5.15 12.76
C PHE A 259 19.21 -4.47 12.67
N SER A 260 18.30 -5.08 11.93
CA SER A 260 16.91 -4.62 11.85
C SER A 260 15.97 -5.81 11.80
N ALA A 261 14.70 -5.55 12.09
CA ALA A 261 13.65 -6.53 12.10
C ALA A 261 12.37 -5.97 11.48
N ARG A 262 11.64 -6.82 10.78
CA ARG A 262 10.30 -6.56 10.30
C ARG A 262 9.38 -7.67 10.76
N TRP A 263 8.32 -7.30 11.46
CA TRP A 263 7.23 -8.20 11.83
C TRP A 263 6.00 -7.81 11.04
N THR A 264 5.44 -8.77 10.29
CA THR A 264 4.18 -8.58 9.57
C THR A 264 3.21 -9.67 10.00
N GLY A 265 2.02 -9.30 10.48
CA GLY A 265 1.02 -10.25 10.96
C GLY A 265 -0.40 -9.81 10.64
N ARG A 266 -1.35 -10.74 10.75
CA ARG A 266 -2.78 -10.49 10.50
C ARG A 266 -3.58 -10.79 11.74
N PHE A 267 -4.38 -9.83 12.20
CA PHE A 267 -5.11 -9.91 13.47
C PHE A 267 -6.57 -9.52 13.27
N ALA A 268 -7.46 -10.21 14.00
CA ALA A 268 -8.88 -9.89 14.00
C ALA A 268 -9.17 -8.71 14.93
N PHE A 269 -9.88 -7.71 14.42
CA PHE A 269 -10.35 -6.56 15.17
C PHE A 269 -11.88 -6.46 15.10
N ASN A 270 -12.49 -5.98 16.17
CA ASN A 270 -13.85 -5.46 16.11
C ASN A 270 -13.85 -4.07 15.47
N ALA A 271 -14.98 -3.64 14.92
CA ALA A 271 -15.13 -2.28 14.43
C ALA A 271 -15.04 -1.26 15.59
N ASP A 272 -13.88 -0.65 15.78
CA ASP A 272 -13.62 0.40 16.78
C ASP A 272 -12.37 1.22 16.42
N SER A 273 -12.09 2.26 17.19
CA SER A 273 -10.77 2.91 17.21
C SER A 273 -9.83 2.13 18.11
N TYR A 274 -8.59 1.96 17.69
CA TYR A 274 -7.53 1.34 18.49
C TYR A 274 -6.38 2.32 18.62
N GLU A 275 -5.79 2.37 19.80
CA GLU A 275 -4.50 3.01 20.03
C GLU A 275 -3.42 1.95 19.97
N PHE A 276 -2.51 2.11 19.02
CA PHE A 276 -1.31 1.29 18.90
C PHE A 276 -0.15 2.03 19.56
N SER A 277 0.66 1.31 20.31
CA SER A 277 1.83 1.86 21.00
C SER A 277 3.03 0.94 20.83
N ALA A 278 4.21 1.52 20.67
CA ALA A 278 5.45 0.78 20.66
C ALA A 278 6.51 1.46 21.52
N HIS A 279 7.31 0.63 22.18
CA HIS A 279 8.60 1.01 22.72
C HIS A 279 9.70 0.47 21.81
N ALA A 280 10.75 1.23 21.55
CA ALA A 280 11.94 0.69 20.91
C ALA A 280 13.21 1.48 21.27
N ASP A 281 14.28 0.76 21.52
CA ASP A 281 15.65 1.26 21.48
C ASP A 281 16.39 0.50 20.37
N ASN A 282 16.72 1.08 19.21
CA ASN A 282 16.64 2.51 18.88
C ASN A 282 15.37 2.96 18.14
N GLY A 283 15.15 2.54 16.89
CA GLY A 283 14.17 3.17 15.99
C GLY A 283 13.07 2.22 15.56
N ALA A 284 11.83 2.71 15.49
CA ALA A 284 10.68 1.92 15.05
C ALA A 284 9.69 2.71 14.19
N ARG A 285 8.95 2.02 13.33
CA ARG A 285 7.80 2.56 12.60
C ARG A 285 6.73 1.50 12.41
N LEU A 286 5.47 1.92 12.48
CA LEU A 286 4.32 1.02 12.46
C LEU A 286 3.38 1.36 11.32
N TYR A 287 2.93 0.32 10.63
CA TYR A 287 1.89 0.37 9.61
C TYR A 287 0.74 -0.56 9.98
N VAL A 288 -0.48 -0.13 9.67
CA VAL A 288 -1.67 -0.98 9.76
C VAL A 288 -2.42 -0.87 8.43
N ASP A 289 -2.69 -1.98 7.76
CA ASP A 289 -3.20 -2.04 6.38
C ASP A 289 -2.44 -1.12 5.41
N GLY A 290 -1.10 -1.13 5.48
CA GLY A 290 -0.22 -0.28 4.68
C GLY A 290 -0.23 1.21 5.03
N GLN A 291 -1.09 1.68 5.94
CA GLN A 291 -1.11 3.07 6.41
C GLN A 291 -0.15 3.27 7.58
N GLU A 292 0.74 4.26 7.48
CA GLU A 292 1.64 4.64 8.57
C GLU A 292 0.87 5.19 9.78
N ILE A 293 1.11 4.62 10.96
CA ILE A 293 0.54 5.05 12.24
C ILE A 293 1.49 6.00 12.96
N PHE A 294 2.77 5.62 13.03
CA PHE A 294 3.85 6.48 13.50
C PHE A 294 5.16 6.11 12.81
N ASN A 295 6.11 7.05 12.79
CA ASN A 295 7.44 6.85 12.24
C ASN A 295 8.50 7.50 13.12
N GLY A 296 9.16 6.67 13.91
CA GLY A 296 10.30 6.99 14.77
C GLY A 296 11.59 6.37 14.26
N TRP A 297 11.82 6.34 12.94
CA TRP A 297 13.03 5.75 12.34
C TRP A 297 14.29 6.61 12.57
N VAL A 298 14.70 6.78 13.83
CA VAL A 298 15.77 7.69 14.27
C VAL A 298 16.61 7.05 15.37
N THR A 299 17.94 7.26 15.35
CA THR A 299 18.87 6.51 16.23
C THR A 299 18.83 6.99 17.68
N ASN A 300 18.66 8.29 17.90
CA ASN A 300 18.70 8.91 19.23
C ASN A 300 17.44 9.75 19.44
N PRO A 301 16.25 9.10 19.57
CA PRO A 301 15.04 9.84 19.87
C PRO A 301 15.11 10.43 21.28
N ASN A 302 14.44 11.56 21.50
CA ASN A 302 14.26 12.11 22.85
C ASN A 302 13.22 11.31 23.67
N ASN A 303 12.53 10.36 23.03
CA ASN A 303 11.49 9.50 23.59
C ASN A 303 11.45 8.18 22.80
N ASN A 304 11.63 7.05 23.49
CA ASN A 304 11.63 5.70 22.91
C ASN A 304 10.22 5.10 22.81
N ASN A 305 9.16 5.88 23.08
CA ASN A 305 7.77 5.43 23.02
C ASN A 305 7.01 6.21 21.95
N TRP A 306 6.33 5.50 21.07
CA TRP A 306 5.47 6.06 20.03
C TRP A 306 4.08 5.47 20.14
N SER A 307 3.07 6.27 19.85
CA SER A 307 1.70 5.78 19.71
C SER A 307 0.98 6.49 18.58
N GLY A 308 -0.12 5.89 18.14
CA GLY A 308 -1.04 6.48 17.18
C GLY A 308 -2.34 5.72 17.14
N ARG A 309 -3.42 6.38 16.71
CA ARG A 309 -4.74 5.78 16.62
C ARG A 309 -5.12 5.44 15.20
N LYS A 310 -5.86 4.34 15.06
CA LYS A 310 -6.54 3.98 13.80
C LYS A 310 -7.90 3.39 14.08
N THR A 311 -8.89 3.87 13.34
CA THR A 311 -10.22 3.23 13.28
C THR A 311 -10.17 2.08 12.31
N LEU A 312 -10.60 0.91 12.77
CA LEU A 312 -10.63 -0.34 12.00
C LEU A 312 -12.08 -0.77 11.81
N SER A 313 -12.35 -1.41 10.67
CA SER A 313 -13.59 -2.16 10.47
C SER A 313 -13.54 -3.48 11.24
N GLU A 314 -14.68 -4.15 11.39
CA GLU A 314 -14.67 -5.53 11.83
C GLU A 314 -14.01 -6.40 10.75
N GLY A 315 -13.04 -7.22 11.13
CA GLY A 315 -12.36 -8.13 10.21
C GLY A 315 -10.89 -8.33 10.55
N THR A 316 -10.19 -8.98 9.62
CA THR A 316 -8.75 -9.25 9.74
C THR A 316 -7.95 -8.13 9.08
N HIS A 317 -7.11 -7.45 9.87
CA HIS A 317 -6.26 -6.34 9.44
C HIS A 317 -4.79 -6.73 9.51
N GLU A 318 -3.97 -6.13 8.64
CA GLU A 318 -2.52 -6.29 8.69
C GLU A 318 -1.92 -5.32 9.72
N VAL A 319 -1.00 -5.82 10.55
CA VAL A 319 -0.15 -5.02 11.42
C VAL A 319 1.32 -5.30 11.06
N ARG A 320 2.07 -4.24 10.73
CA ARG A 320 3.49 -4.33 10.40
C ARG A 320 4.32 -3.38 11.25
N LEU A 321 5.18 -3.93 12.10
CA LEU A 321 6.19 -3.17 12.83
C LEU A 321 7.55 -3.38 12.19
N GLU A 322 8.26 -2.28 11.97
CA GLU A 322 9.66 -2.30 11.59
C GLU A 322 10.49 -1.67 12.71
N TYR A 323 11.67 -2.25 12.94
CA TYR A 323 12.61 -1.88 14.00
C TYR A 323 14.05 -1.92 13.49
N TYR A 324 14.92 -1.08 14.05
CA TYR A 324 16.36 -1.29 13.95
C TYR A 324 17.10 -0.96 15.23
N GLU A 325 18.25 -1.62 15.36
CA GLU A 325 19.25 -1.39 16.38
C GLU A 325 20.55 -0.86 15.77
N ALA A 326 21.06 0.26 16.26
CA ALA A 326 22.31 0.86 15.81
C ALA A 326 23.48 0.53 16.73
N GLY A 327 23.25 0.50 18.04
CA GLY A 327 24.18 -0.07 19.01
C GLY A 327 23.86 0.28 20.46
N GLY A 328 24.14 -0.66 21.36
CA GLY A 328 23.84 -0.53 22.78
C GLY A 328 22.93 -1.65 23.25
N ASP A 329 22.00 -1.30 24.13
CA ASP A 329 20.94 -2.20 24.57
C ASP A 329 19.84 -2.20 23.50
N ALA A 330 19.31 -3.38 23.17
CA ALA A 330 18.32 -3.55 22.12
C ALA A 330 17.01 -4.07 22.71
N ASP A 331 15.95 -3.28 22.66
CA ASP A 331 14.62 -3.70 23.11
C ASP A 331 13.50 -3.12 22.23
N VAL A 332 12.41 -3.88 22.09
CA VAL A 332 11.25 -3.49 21.29
C VAL A 332 9.98 -4.14 21.83
N ARG A 333 8.92 -3.35 21.95
CA ARG A 333 7.59 -3.81 22.37
C ARG A 333 6.52 -3.19 21.50
N LEU A 334 5.47 -3.95 21.19
CA LEU A 334 4.27 -3.46 20.52
C LEU A 334 3.03 -3.89 21.29
N ASP A 335 2.12 -2.94 21.51
CA ASP A 335 0.83 -3.19 22.15
C ASP A 335 -0.27 -2.39 21.46
N TRP A 336 -1.53 -2.83 21.59
CA TRP A 336 -2.68 -2.06 21.16
C TRP A 336 -3.92 -2.34 21.99
N ALA A 337 -4.76 -1.32 22.16
CA ALA A 337 -6.02 -1.42 22.89
C ALA A 337 -7.14 -0.69 22.15
N ALA A 338 -8.35 -1.24 22.20
CA ALA A 338 -9.54 -0.55 21.72
C ALA A 338 -9.77 0.72 22.57
N VAL A 339 -10.03 1.83 21.90
CA VAL A 339 -10.37 3.12 22.47
C VAL A 339 -11.78 3.46 22.04
N LEU A 340 -12.69 3.52 23.01
CA LEU A 340 -14.10 3.82 22.78
C LEU A 340 -14.24 5.16 22.04
N SER A 341 -14.74 5.10 20.80
CA SER A 341 -14.74 6.24 19.87
C SER A 341 -16.13 6.85 19.62
N SER A 342 -17.20 6.12 19.97
CA SER A 342 -18.58 6.63 19.94
C SER A 342 -19.47 5.83 20.90
N CYS A 343 -20.62 6.40 21.24
CA CYS A 343 -21.66 5.74 22.03
C CYS A 343 -22.99 5.73 21.25
N PRO A 344 -23.93 4.82 21.59
CA PRO A 344 -25.25 4.81 20.97
C PRO A 344 -25.95 6.18 21.08
N THR A 345 -26.78 6.51 20.09
CA THR A 345 -27.65 7.71 20.14
C THR A 345 -28.45 7.74 21.45
N GLY A 346 -28.40 8.86 22.17
CA GLY A 346 -28.98 9.00 23.50
C GLY A 346 -28.00 8.79 24.67
N GLU A 347 -26.75 8.45 24.41
CA GLU A 347 -25.67 8.35 25.39
C GLU A 347 -24.51 9.30 25.05
N PHE A 348 -23.79 9.75 26.07
CA PHE A 348 -22.54 10.48 25.92
C PHE A 348 -21.36 9.51 25.89
N LEU A 349 -20.42 9.73 24.97
CA LEU A 349 -19.03 9.34 25.15
C LEU A 349 -18.38 10.30 26.14
N ALA A 350 -18.06 9.81 27.34
CA ALA A 350 -17.33 10.53 28.37
C ALA A 350 -15.84 10.23 28.28
N GLU A 351 -15.02 11.25 28.05
CA GLU A 351 -13.57 11.18 27.99
C GLU A 351 -12.97 11.93 29.18
N TYR A 352 -12.18 11.24 30.01
CA TYR A 352 -11.63 11.77 31.26
C TYR A 352 -10.15 12.09 31.13
N PHE A 353 -9.72 13.28 31.58
CA PHE A 353 -8.35 13.76 31.47
C PHE A 353 -7.76 14.06 32.85
N ASP A 354 -6.53 13.61 33.11
CA ASP A 354 -5.77 13.89 34.36
C ASP A 354 -5.10 15.28 34.33
N ASN A 355 -5.86 16.27 33.87
CA ASN A 355 -5.50 17.68 33.90
C ASN A 355 -6.77 18.51 33.77
N ALA A 356 -6.78 19.74 34.27
CA ALA A 356 -7.94 20.62 34.19
C ALA A 356 -8.16 21.28 32.81
N ASN A 357 -7.26 21.07 31.84
CA ASN A 357 -7.25 21.78 30.56
C ASN A 357 -7.49 20.88 29.33
N MET A 358 -7.89 19.62 29.54
CA MET A 358 -8.14 18.61 28.50
C MET A 358 -7.01 18.52 27.46
N GLN A 359 -5.76 18.55 27.93
CA GLN A 359 -4.58 18.37 27.09
C GLN A 359 -4.20 16.89 27.00
N GLY A 360 -3.74 16.50 25.81
CA GLY A 360 -3.33 15.12 25.53
C GLY A 360 -4.51 14.19 25.32
N ASP A 361 -4.23 12.90 25.39
CA ASP A 361 -5.22 11.84 25.28
C ASP A 361 -6.00 11.65 26.59
N PRO A 362 -7.28 11.24 26.52
CA PRO A 362 -8.02 10.88 27.72
C PRO A 362 -7.38 9.66 28.41
N VAL A 363 -7.36 9.67 29.74
CA VAL A 363 -6.91 8.57 30.59
C VAL A 363 -7.81 7.35 30.43
N PHE A 364 -9.12 7.58 30.29
CA PHE A 364 -10.08 6.54 29.93
C PHE A 364 -11.36 7.17 29.36
N SER A 365 -12.13 6.35 28.66
CA SER A 365 -13.43 6.74 28.09
C SER A 365 -14.52 5.70 28.40
N ARG A 366 -15.78 6.15 28.54
CA ARG A 366 -16.94 5.26 28.72
C ARG A 366 -18.25 5.88 28.23
N CYS A 367 -19.26 5.05 27.96
CA CYS A 367 -20.60 5.55 27.66
C CYS A 367 -21.39 5.89 28.93
N GLU A 368 -22.08 7.03 28.91
CA GLU A 368 -22.86 7.54 30.03
C GLU A 368 -24.21 8.07 29.58
N SER A 369 -25.30 7.60 30.19
CA SER A 369 -26.66 8.01 29.82
C SER A 369 -27.06 9.41 30.31
N ASN A 370 -26.34 9.97 31.28
CA ASN A 370 -26.60 11.32 31.80
C ASN A 370 -25.36 11.90 32.49
N ILE A 371 -25.38 13.22 32.70
CA ILE A 371 -24.37 13.95 33.47
C ILE A 371 -25.01 14.38 34.79
N SER A 372 -24.82 13.59 35.85
CA SER A 372 -25.39 13.83 37.17
C SER A 372 -24.49 13.27 38.27
N TYR A 373 -23.34 13.92 38.48
CA TYR A 373 -22.29 13.49 39.38
C TYR A 373 -22.06 14.45 40.54
N ASN A 374 -21.74 13.85 41.70
CA ASN A 374 -21.24 14.56 42.87
C ASN A 374 -20.12 13.69 43.47
N TRP A 375 -18.88 14.01 43.12
CA TRP A 375 -17.70 13.27 43.57
C TRP A 375 -17.18 13.79 44.92
N GLY A 376 -17.67 14.93 45.40
CA GLY A 376 -17.24 15.50 46.67
C GLY A 376 -15.77 15.88 46.59
N ALA A 377 -14.95 15.46 47.56
CA ALA A 377 -13.52 15.78 47.56
C ALA A 377 -12.66 14.79 46.75
N ASP A 378 -13.29 13.82 46.08
CA ASP A 378 -12.62 12.77 45.31
C ASP A 378 -12.80 13.02 43.79
N SER A 379 -11.99 12.34 42.98
CA SER A 379 -12.14 12.27 41.52
C SER A 379 -13.11 11.15 41.06
N PRO A 380 -13.55 11.18 39.78
CA PRO A 380 -14.35 10.10 39.17
C PRO A 380 -13.67 8.73 39.14
N HIS A 381 -12.34 8.70 39.26
CA HIS A 381 -11.53 7.48 39.21
C HIS A 381 -10.16 7.74 39.83
N SER A 382 -9.59 6.74 40.50
CA SER A 382 -8.28 6.85 41.18
C SER A 382 -7.06 7.06 40.28
N LEU A 383 -7.26 7.21 38.97
CA LEU A 383 -6.22 7.53 37.99
C LEU A 383 -6.18 9.02 37.65
N LEU A 384 -7.09 9.80 38.23
CA LEU A 384 -7.19 11.24 38.03
C LEU A 384 -6.78 11.93 39.33
N ASP A 385 -6.16 13.10 39.22
CA ASP A 385 -5.93 14.02 40.32
C ASP A 385 -7.28 14.47 40.89
N ASP A 386 -7.45 14.39 42.21
CA ASP A 386 -8.72 14.73 42.89
C ASP A 386 -9.14 16.19 42.73
N ASN A 387 -8.22 17.07 42.32
CA ASN A 387 -8.46 18.51 42.18
C ASN A 387 -8.22 19.00 40.75
N ARG A 388 -7.54 18.27 39.88
CA ARG A 388 -7.13 18.77 38.56
C ARG A 388 -7.41 17.77 37.47
N PHE A 389 -8.68 17.54 37.22
CA PHE A 389 -9.14 16.71 36.13
C PHE A 389 -10.16 17.45 35.28
N SER A 390 -10.44 16.91 34.11
CA SER A 390 -11.47 17.44 33.23
C SER A 390 -12.17 16.33 32.49
N VAL A 391 -13.37 16.62 32.00
CA VAL A 391 -14.20 15.65 31.29
C VAL A 391 -14.80 16.30 30.05
N ARG A 392 -14.74 15.58 28.94
CA ARG A 392 -15.48 15.89 27.72
C ARG A 392 -16.56 14.84 27.52
N TRP A 393 -17.82 15.24 27.61
CA TRP A 393 -18.96 14.42 27.20
C TRP A 393 -19.41 14.82 25.81
N SER A 394 -19.56 13.87 24.90
CA SER A 394 -20.04 14.14 23.55
C SER A 394 -21.02 13.07 23.09
N GLY A 395 -22.18 13.47 22.57
CA GLY A 395 -23.22 12.52 22.18
C GLY A 395 -24.23 13.10 21.20
N ASP A 396 -24.90 12.22 20.48
CA ASP A 396 -25.94 12.54 19.51
C ASP A 396 -27.31 12.19 20.10
N PHE A 397 -28.23 13.14 20.09
CA PHE A 397 -29.53 13.03 20.74
C PHE A 397 -30.66 13.43 19.79
N GLU A 398 -31.76 12.69 19.83
CA GLU A 398 -32.97 13.02 19.08
C GLU A 398 -33.78 14.09 19.81
N PHE A 399 -34.09 15.19 19.12
CA PHE A 399 -34.98 16.24 19.60
C PHE A 399 -36.23 16.35 18.74
N SER A 400 -37.33 16.71 19.37
CA SER A 400 -38.52 17.20 18.66
C SER A 400 -38.36 18.69 18.42
N ARG A 401 -38.97 19.22 17.36
CA ARG A 401 -38.96 20.68 17.13
C ARG A 401 -39.55 21.42 18.33
N GLY A 402 -38.79 22.31 18.95
CA GLY A 402 -39.23 22.96 20.17
C GLY A 402 -38.21 23.94 20.76
N TRP A 403 -38.62 24.57 21.87
CA TRP A 403 -37.70 25.30 22.73
C TRP A 403 -37.30 24.39 23.88
N TYR A 404 -36.00 24.18 24.04
CA TYR A 404 -35.41 23.42 25.14
C TYR A 404 -34.68 24.35 26.09
N THR A 405 -34.77 24.08 27.39
CA THR A 405 -34.01 24.81 28.40
C THR A 405 -32.87 23.93 28.90
N PHE A 406 -31.64 24.22 28.46
CA PHE A 406 -30.45 23.58 28.99
C PHE A 406 -30.11 24.19 30.35
N ARG A 407 -29.72 23.35 31.31
CA ARG A 407 -29.31 23.76 32.65
C ARG A 407 -28.02 23.08 33.04
N SER A 408 -27.18 23.80 33.76
CA SER A 408 -26.00 23.23 34.40
C SER A 408 -25.88 23.67 35.87
N ALA A 409 -25.32 22.78 36.68
CA ALA A 409 -24.88 23.04 38.05
C ALA A 409 -23.57 22.27 38.26
N THR A 410 -22.44 22.98 38.29
CA THR A 410 -21.11 22.37 38.35
C THR A 410 -20.22 23.04 39.38
N ASP A 411 -19.26 22.28 39.88
CA ASP A 411 -18.15 22.70 40.74
C ASP A 411 -16.93 21.97 40.15
N ASP A 412 -16.00 22.59 39.43
CA ASP A 412 -15.91 24.00 38.99
C ASP A 412 -16.67 24.30 37.66
N GLY A 413 -15.95 24.50 36.55
CA GLY A 413 -16.45 25.18 35.35
C GLY A 413 -17.05 24.27 34.29
N VAL A 414 -17.92 24.82 33.45
CA VAL A 414 -18.65 24.08 32.41
C VAL A 414 -18.88 24.90 31.14
N GLN A 415 -18.82 24.22 29.99
CA GLN A 415 -19.38 24.72 28.74
C GLN A 415 -20.33 23.68 28.14
N VAL A 416 -21.46 24.13 27.61
CA VAL A 416 -22.42 23.29 26.89
C VAL A 416 -22.56 23.82 25.48
N TRP A 417 -22.38 22.95 24.50
CA TRP A 417 -22.50 23.22 23.08
C TRP A 417 -23.58 22.34 22.48
N VAL A 418 -24.35 22.90 21.56
CA VAL A 418 -25.35 22.17 20.75
C VAL A 418 -25.13 22.55 19.29
N ASP A 419 -24.87 21.56 18.43
CA ASP A 419 -24.52 21.76 17.00
C ASP A 419 -23.45 22.83 16.76
N ASP A 420 -22.35 22.74 17.50
CA ASP A 420 -21.23 23.69 17.46
C ASP A 420 -21.58 25.14 17.87
N GLU A 421 -22.78 25.38 18.40
CA GLU A 421 -23.17 26.64 19.03
C GLU A 421 -23.02 26.57 20.55
N LEU A 422 -22.29 27.53 21.13
CA LEU A 422 -22.09 27.63 22.57
C LEU A 422 -23.38 28.10 23.27
N VAL A 423 -23.96 27.23 24.09
CA VAL A 423 -25.22 27.45 24.80
C VAL A 423 -25.00 27.94 26.23
N ILE A 424 -24.10 27.30 26.98
CA ILE A 424 -23.71 27.73 28.33
C ILE A 424 -22.21 27.99 28.33
N SER A 425 -21.81 29.21 28.73
CA SER A 425 -20.41 29.62 28.82
C SER A 425 -20.04 29.98 30.26
N ALA A 426 -19.71 28.97 31.06
CA ALA A 426 -19.31 29.13 32.47
C ALA A 426 -17.93 28.49 32.73
N TRP A 427 -16.93 28.89 31.93
CA TRP A 427 -15.57 28.38 32.02
C TRP A 427 -14.71 29.13 33.05
N TYR A 428 -15.14 29.10 34.30
CA TYR A 428 -14.48 29.71 35.45
C TYR A 428 -14.86 28.96 36.73
N ASN A 429 -14.04 29.10 37.77
CA ASN A 429 -14.26 28.42 39.06
C ASN A 429 -15.57 28.91 39.71
N GLN A 430 -16.44 27.98 40.06
CA GLN A 430 -17.78 28.23 40.61
C GLN A 430 -18.22 27.04 41.45
N THR A 431 -19.22 27.21 42.32
CA THR A 431 -19.75 26.07 43.09
C THR A 431 -21.01 25.51 42.46
N ALA A 432 -21.35 24.25 42.74
CA ALA A 432 -22.57 23.62 42.25
C ALA A 432 -23.89 24.29 42.71
N SER A 433 -23.81 25.26 43.63
CA SER A 433 -24.95 26.12 43.98
C SER A 433 -25.27 27.19 42.92
N VAL A 434 -24.31 27.47 42.02
CA VAL A 434 -24.46 28.37 40.90
C VAL A 434 -25.02 27.60 39.71
N THR A 435 -26.28 27.83 39.38
CA THR A 435 -26.93 27.21 38.24
C THR A 435 -26.92 28.14 37.02
N GLN A 436 -26.56 27.62 35.86
CA GLN A 436 -26.75 28.30 34.57
C GLN A 436 -27.96 27.72 33.86
N GLN A 437 -28.63 28.53 33.05
CA GLN A 437 -29.65 28.05 32.14
C GLN A 437 -29.73 28.91 30.89
N GLU A 438 -29.99 28.28 29.74
CA GLU A 438 -30.18 28.98 28.47
C GLU A 438 -31.25 28.27 27.64
N ARG A 439 -31.98 29.02 26.81
CA ARG A 439 -33.04 28.47 25.96
C ARG A 439 -32.62 28.44 24.51
N VAL A 440 -32.62 27.24 23.94
CA VAL A 440 -32.27 26.99 22.53
C VAL A 440 -33.50 26.49 21.80
N ARG A 441 -33.71 26.97 20.57
CA ARG A 441 -34.73 26.43 19.69
C ARG A 441 -34.08 25.37 18.80
N LEU A 442 -34.53 24.14 18.92
CA LEU A 442 -34.06 23.03 18.11
C LEU A 442 -35.12 22.65 17.07
N GLU A 443 -34.66 22.22 15.91
CA GLU A 443 -35.52 21.60 14.91
C GLU A 443 -35.71 20.11 15.26
N ALA A 444 -36.51 19.37 14.49
CA ALA A 444 -36.67 17.94 14.73
C ALA A 444 -35.51 17.17 14.09
N GLY A 445 -34.93 16.21 14.81
CA GLY A 445 -33.89 15.32 14.33
C GLY A 445 -32.76 15.12 15.34
N THR A 446 -31.65 14.57 14.87
CA THR A 446 -30.44 14.34 15.65
C THR A 446 -29.65 15.63 15.81
N HIS A 447 -29.34 16.00 17.05
CA HIS A 447 -28.49 17.14 17.39
C HIS A 447 -27.30 16.67 18.23
N ARG A 448 -26.14 17.27 17.98
CA ARG A 448 -24.91 16.95 18.72
C ARG A 448 -24.84 17.80 19.98
N VAL A 449 -24.68 17.18 21.14
CA VAL A 449 -24.47 17.85 22.43
C VAL A 449 -23.05 17.55 22.92
N VAL A 450 -22.28 18.60 23.20
CA VAL A 450 -20.94 18.49 23.78
C VAL A 450 -20.87 19.29 25.07
N VAL A 451 -20.44 18.64 26.14
CA VAL A 451 -20.24 19.25 27.45
C VAL A 451 -18.78 19.14 27.83
N TYR A 452 -18.17 20.28 28.12
CA TYR A 452 -16.84 20.37 28.69
C TYR A 452 -16.98 20.70 30.17
N TYR A 453 -16.21 20.04 31.02
CA TYR A 453 -16.12 20.30 32.46
C TYR A 453 -14.68 20.26 32.92
N PHE A 454 -14.33 21.11 33.88
CA PHE A 454 -13.06 20.99 34.61
C PHE A 454 -13.28 21.14 36.11
N GLU A 455 -12.43 20.44 36.85
CA GLU A 455 -12.19 20.65 38.28
C GLU A 455 -10.81 21.28 38.46
N TRP A 456 -10.70 22.33 39.28
CA TRP A 456 -9.42 22.98 39.58
C TRP A 456 -8.96 22.78 41.03
N TYR A 457 -9.89 22.78 41.99
CA TYR A 457 -9.66 22.51 43.41
C TYR A 457 -10.96 22.48 44.21
N GLY A 458 -11.03 21.59 45.19
CA GLY A 458 -12.09 21.60 46.20
C GLY A 458 -13.08 20.46 46.01
N LEU A 459 -14.36 20.78 45.80
CA LEU A 459 -15.41 19.77 45.66
C LEU A 459 -15.78 19.64 44.20
N ALA A 460 -15.82 18.43 43.68
CA ALA A 460 -16.15 18.15 42.30
C ALA A 460 -17.61 17.69 42.15
N ALA A 461 -18.37 18.40 41.31
CA ALA A 461 -19.73 18.01 40.92
C ALA A 461 -20.07 18.49 39.51
N ALA A 462 -20.83 17.67 38.76
CA ALA A 462 -21.27 18.01 37.41
C ALA A 462 -22.69 17.53 37.16
N GLN A 463 -23.61 18.47 36.97
CA GLN A 463 -24.98 18.19 36.54
C GLN A 463 -25.32 19.00 35.30
N VAL A 464 -25.74 18.34 34.21
CA VAL A 464 -26.27 18.98 33.01
C VAL A 464 -27.53 18.25 32.55
N ASN A 465 -28.61 19.00 32.28
CA ASN A 465 -29.88 18.45 31.80
C ASN A 465 -30.63 19.44 30.89
N TRP A 466 -31.68 18.97 30.24
CA TRP A 466 -32.58 19.79 29.43
C TRP A 466 -34.03 19.29 29.53
N GLU A 467 -34.99 20.19 29.27
CA GLU A 467 -36.43 19.89 29.19
C GLU A 467 -37.14 20.71 28.12
#